data_AF-A0A2V7TRY6-F1
#
_entry.id   AF-A0A2V7TRY6-F1
#
_cell.length_a   1.000
_cell.length_b   1.000
_cell.length_c   1.000
_cell.angle_alpha   90.00
_cell.angle_beta   90.00
_cell.angle_gamma   90.00
#
_symmetry.space_group_name_H-M   'P 1'
#
loop_
_entity.id
_entity.type
_entity.pdbx_description
1 polymer ?
#
loop_
_entity_poly.entity_id
_entity_poly.type
_entity_poly.pdbx_seq_one_letter_code
_entity_poly.pdbx_strand_id
1 'polypeptide(L)'
;MELGRALVVSGIVRKIMLTTLIALSLAAWATPATAYVLQIAASIPVASADDDTQLKVAVNSVIDDILQHAIAFAPTAVTVQDARVVGDRIYILLLIADGDGEETMRQLIDPDQTEL
;
A
#
# COMPACT_ATOMS: atom_id res chain seq x y z
N MET A 1 29.23 -41.70 -36.51
CA MET A 1 29.26 -40.41 -35.77
C MET A 1 27.87 -39.82 -35.48
N GLU A 2 26.78 -40.30 -36.09
CA GLU A 2 25.42 -39.74 -35.91
C GLU A 2 24.76 -40.08 -34.55
N LEU A 3 24.94 -41.29 -34.03
CA LEU A 3 24.32 -41.75 -32.78
C LEU A 3 24.81 -40.99 -31.53
N GLY A 4 26.07 -40.55 -31.52
CA GLY A 4 26.62 -39.73 -30.44
C GLY A 4 26.06 -38.31 -30.42
N ARG A 5 25.70 -37.75 -31.59
CA ARG A 5 25.08 -36.42 -31.68
C ARG A 5 23.64 -36.45 -31.18
N ALA A 6 22.87 -37.50 -31.51
CA ALA A 6 21.48 -37.64 -31.07
C ALA A 6 21.35 -37.79 -29.54
N LEU A 7 22.24 -38.55 -28.90
CA LEU A 7 22.25 -38.72 -27.43
C LEU A 7 22.64 -37.42 -26.71
N VAL A 8 23.63 -36.70 -27.24
CA VAL A 8 24.06 -35.39 -26.72
C VAL A 8 22.94 -34.35 -26.89
N VAL A 9 22.26 -34.32 -28.05
CA VAL A 9 21.12 -33.44 -28.30
C VAL A 9 19.96 -33.74 -27.36
N SER A 10 19.63 -35.01 -27.11
CA SER A 10 18.57 -35.40 -26.15
C SER A 10 18.89 -34.95 -24.72
N GLY A 11 20.14 -35.12 -24.28
CA GLY A 11 20.60 -34.65 -22.97
C GLY A 11 20.56 -33.12 -22.83
N ILE A 12 20.93 -32.39 -23.89
CA ILE A 12 20.87 -30.93 -23.94
C ILE A 12 19.42 -30.45 -23.92
N VAL A 13 18.53 -31.05 -24.70
CA VAL A 13 17.10 -30.69 -24.76
C VAL A 13 16.41 -30.89 -23.40
N ARG A 14 16.70 -32.01 -22.71
CA ARG A 14 16.14 -32.26 -21.37
C ARG A 14 16.62 -31.24 -20.34
N LYS A 15 17.90 -30.85 -20.42
CA LYS A 15 18.49 -29.85 -19.51
C LYS A 15 17.92 -28.46 -19.75
N ILE A 16 17.72 -28.08 -21.02
CA ILE A 16 17.06 -26.82 -21.40
C ILE A 16 15.63 -26.82 -20.86
N MET A 17 14.83 -27.86 -21.10
CA MET A 17 13.45 -27.92 -20.59
C MET A 17 13.36 -27.79 -19.07
N LEU A 18 14.21 -28.51 -18.32
CA LEU A 18 14.23 -28.40 -16.86
C LEU A 18 14.58 -26.98 -16.40
N THR A 19 15.56 -26.36 -17.05
CA THR A 19 15.99 -24.98 -16.74
C THR A 19 14.87 -23.98 -17.06
N THR A 20 14.17 -24.15 -18.18
CA THR A 20 13.01 -23.33 -18.54
C THR A 20 11.87 -23.47 -17.54
N LEU A 21 11.55 -24.69 -17.10
CA LEU A 21 10.50 -24.91 -16.10
C LEU A 21 10.84 -24.30 -14.75
N ILE A 22 12.09 -24.39 -14.30
CA ILE A 22 12.54 -23.74 -13.05
C ILE A 22 12.46 -22.22 -13.19
N ALA A 23 12.98 -21.65 -14.27
CA ALA A 23 12.91 -20.21 -14.53
C ALA A 23 11.46 -19.70 -14.62
N LEU A 24 10.57 -20.45 -15.27
CA LEU A 24 9.15 -20.13 -15.37
C LEU A 24 8.45 -20.25 -14.01
N SER A 25 8.80 -21.24 -13.19
CA SER A 25 8.21 -21.42 -11.86
C SER A 25 8.58 -20.27 -10.90
N LEU A 26 9.79 -19.74 -11.01
CA LEU A 26 10.24 -18.58 -10.24
C LEU A 26 9.57 -17.28 -10.72
N ALA A 27 9.32 -17.16 -12.03
CA ALA A 27 8.60 -16.03 -12.61
C ALA A 27 7.09 -16.05 -12.30
N ALA A 28 6.53 -17.22 -11.95
CA ALA A 28 5.11 -17.39 -11.67
C ALA A 28 4.71 -16.96 -10.25
N TRP A 29 5.66 -16.61 -9.37
CA TRP A 29 5.35 -15.96 -8.10
C TRP A 29 5.02 -14.49 -8.35
N ALA A 30 3.77 -14.24 -8.72
CA ALA A 30 3.19 -12.92 -8.52
C ALA A 30 3.29 -12.64 -7.02
N THR A 31 4.07 -11.61 -6.64
CA THR A 31 3.97 -11.07 -5.29
C THR A 31 2.51 -10.71 -5.08
N PRO A 32 1.81 -11.28 -4.07
CA PRO A 32 0.44 -10.89 -3.82
C PRO A 32 0.41 -9.36 -3.69
N ALA A 33 -0.54 -8.74 -4.39
CA ALA A 33 -0.80 -7.32 -4.25
C ALA A 33 -1.18 -7.07 -2.78
N THR A 34 -0.25 -6.54 -2.01
CA THR A 34 -0.45 -6.26 -0.58
C THR A 34 -1.23 -4.97 -0.47
N ALA A 35 -2.49 -5.05 -0.04
CA ALA A 35 -3.30 -3.89 0.27
C ALA A 35 -2.91 -3.30 1.63
N TYR A 36 -2.50 -2.03 1.67
CA TYR A 36 -2.13 -1.34 2.90
C TYR A 36 -3.20 -0.34 3.29
N VAL A 37 -3.73 -0.49 4.52
CA VAL A 37 -4.60 0.49 5.18
C VAL A 37 -4.01 0.80 6.54
N LEU A 38 -3.76 2.08 6.82
CA LEU A 38 -3.21 2.55 8.09
C LEU A 38 -4.13 3.58 8.73
N GLN A 39 -4.27 3.49 10.05
CA GLN A 39 -4.93 4.50 10.86
C GLN A 39 -3.88 5.26 11.65
N ILE A 40 -3.83 6.58 11.47
CA ILE A 40 -2.81 7.46 12.06
C ILE A 40 -3.50 8.55 12.87
N ALA A 41 -3.08 8.73 14.12
CA ALA A 41 -3.52 9.83 14.95
C ALA A 41 -2.44 10.92 14.98
N ALA A 42 -2.84 12.14 14.64
CA ALA A 42 -1.98 13.32 14.65
C ALA A 42 -2.54 14.37 15.61
N SER A 43 -1.67 15.29 16.06
CA SER A 43 -2.11 16.42 16.88
C SER A 43 -1.47 17.73 16.45
N ILE A 44 -2.27 18.79 16.41
CA ILE A 44 -1.82 20.16 16.19
C ILE A 44 -2.21 21.05 17.38
N PRO A 45 -1.46 22.12 17.68
CA PRO A 45 -1.85 23.08 18.71
C PRO A 45 -3.19 23.74 18.38
N VAL A 46 -4.05 23.96 19.39
CA VAL A 46 -5.33 24.66 19.19
C VAL A 46 -5.14 26.12 18.80
N ALA A 47 -4.01 26.74 19.16
CA ALA A 47 -3.65 28.09 18.71
C ALA A 47 -3.56 28.20 17.17
N SER A 48 -3.36 27.09 16.46
CA SER A 48 -3.42 27.05 15.01
C SER A 48 -4.84 27.24 14.46
N ALA A 49 -5.88 27.12 15.29
CA ALA A 49 -7.28 27.32 14.92
C ALA A 49 -7.81 28.73 15.21
N ASP A 50 -6.96 29.66 15.66
CA ASP A 50 -7.35 31.06 15.88
C ASP A 50 -7.71 31.79 14.56
N ASP A 51 -7.24 31.25 13.42
CA ASP A 51 -7.50 31.73 12.07
C ASP A 51 -7.64 30.57 11.09
N ASP A 52 -8.65 30.61 10.23
CA ASP A 52 -8.96 29.53 9.28
C ASP A 52 -7.79 29.26 8.31
N THR A 53 -7.03 30.30 7.95
CA THR A 53 -5.86 30.14 7.07
C THR A 53 -4.74 29.40 7.80
N GLN A 54 -4.47 29.78 9.06
CA GLN A 54 -3.50 29.09 9.90
C GLN A 54 -3.89 27.64 10.17
N LEU A 55 -5.19 27.37 10.39
CA LEU A 55 -5.68 26.01 10.62
C LEU A 55 -5.44 25.15 9.40
N LYS A 56 -5.82 25.66 8.21
CA LYS A 56 -5.61 24.96 6.95
C LYS A 56 -4.13 24.65 6.70
N VAL A 57 -3.25 25.60 7.00
CA VAL A 57 -1.79 25.40 6.90
C VAL A 57 -1.31 24.32 7.87
N ALA A 58 -1.76 24.35 9.12
CA ALA A 58 -1.35 23.35 10.12
C ALA A 58 -1.85 21.95 9.77
N VAL A 59 -3.09 21.82 9.30
CA VAL A 59 -3.67 20.54 8.85
C VAL A 59 -2.92 20.00 7.62
N ASN A 60 -2.68 20.84 6.61
CA ASN A 60 -1.93 20.41 5.43
C ASN A 60 -0.51 20.00 5.79
N SER A 61 0.17 20.77 6.64
CA SER A 61 1.54 20.46 7.06
C SER A 61 1.63 19.13 7.80
N VAL A 62 0.66 18.79 8.66
CA VAL A 62 0.70 17.51 9.38
C VAL A 62 0.36 16.33 8.47
N ILE A 63 -0.54 16.52 7.50
CA ILE A 63 -0.82 15.51 6.48
C ILE A 63 0.44 15.29 5.62
N ASP A 64 1.04 16.36 5.10
CA ASP A 64 2.25 16.30 4.28
C ASP A 64 3.41 15.61 5.02
N ASP A 65 3.61 15.91 6.31
CA ASP A 65 4.61 15.26 7.15
C ASP A 65 4.37 13.75 7.27
N ILE A 66 3.11 13.33 7.49
CA ILE A 66 2.73 11.92 7.55
C ILE A 66 3.01 11.24 6.20
N LEU A 67 2.59 11.86 5.09
CA LEU A 67 2.74 11.28 3.76
C LEU A 67 4.21 11.17 3.32
N GLN A 68 5.08 12.07 3.79
CA GLN A 68 6.49 12.10 3.41
C GLN A 68 7.39 11.28 4.36
N HIS A 69 7.05 11.20 5.64
CA HIS A 69 7.97 10.69 6.65
C HIS A 69 7.45 9.50 7.45
N ALA A 70 6.13 9.33 7.59
CA ALA A 70 5.55 8.30 8.45
C ALA A 70 5.13 7.02 7.71
N ILE A 71 4.94 7.08 6.39
CA ILE A 71 4.50 5.95 5.57
C ILE A 71 5.56 5.56 4.53
N ALA A 72 5.69 4.26 4.26
CA ALA A 72 6.69 3.70 3.34
C ALA A 72 6.10 3.24 1.99
N PHE A 73 4.85 3.59 1.71
CA PHE A 73 4.14 3.26 0.47
C PHE A 73 3.48 4.53 -0.10
N ALA A 74 3.15 4.50 -1.39
CA ALA A 74 2.49 5.61 -2.05
C ALA A 74 0.98 5.60 -1.75
N PRO A 75 0.44 6.56 -0.98
CA PRO A 75 -0.98 6.63 -0.68
C PRO A 75 -1.77 7.07 -1.92
N THR A 76 -2.97 6.52 -2.08
CA THR A 76 -3.92 6.93 -3.12
C THR A 76 -5.20 7.51 -2.52
N ALA A 77 -5.52 7.15 -1.26
CA ALA A 77 -6.63 7.72 -0.50
C ALA A 77 -6.20 8.15 0.91
N VAL A 78 -6.73 9.28 1.36
CA VAL A 78 -6.59 9.82 2.72
C VAL A 78 -7.96 10.33 3.16
N THR A 79 -8.47 9.82 4.28
CA THR A 79 -9.76 10.21 4.85
C THR A 79 -9.59 10.66 6.30
N VAL A 80 -10.23 11.75 6.68
CA VAL A 80 -10.34 12.16 8.09
C VAL A 80 -11.51 11.39 8.71
N GLN A 81 -11.22 10.51 9.65
CA GLN A 81 -12.23 9.71 10.35
C GLN A 81 -12.84 10.46 11.53
N ASP A 82 -12.03 11.25 12.24
CA ASP A 82 -12.47 12.02 13.40
C ASP A 82 -11.54 13.22 13.61
N ALA A 83 -12.09 14.29 14.16
CA ALA A 83 -11.32 15.46 14.57
C ALA A 83 -11.95 16.04 15.83
N ARG A 84 -11.16 16.19 16.89
CA ARG A 84 -11.66 16.70 18.19
C ARG A 84 -10.64 17.57 18.90
N VAL A 85 -11.14 18.57 19.61
CA VAL A 85 -10.33 19.41 20.51
C VAL A 85 -10.28 18.76 21.88
N VAL A 86 -9.09 18.57 22.42
CA VAL A 86 -8.86 18.07 23.79
C VAL A 86 -7.74 18.90 24.42
N GLY A 87 -8.09 19.71 25.41
CA GLY A 87 -7.15 20.63 26.05
C GLY A 87 -6.67 21.71 25.09
N ASP A 88 -5.35 21.84 24.95
CA ASP A 88 -4.68 22.80 24.07
C ASP A 88 -4.38 22.23 22.67
N ARG A 89 -4.98 21.08 22.32
CA ARG A 89 -4.67 20.33 21.09
C ARG A 89 -5.91 19.94 20.30
N ILE A 90 -5.74 19.90 19.00
CA ILE A 90 -6.68 19.32 18.04
C ILE A 90 -6.10 17.97 17.62
N TYR A 91 -6.82 16.90 17.90
CA TYR A 91 -6.47 15.55 17.49
C TYR A 91 -7.22 15.21 16.22
N ILE A 92 -6.50 14.70 15.22
CA ILE A 92 -7.04 14.31 13.91
C ILE A 92 -6.72 12.84 13.72
N LEU A 93 -7.75 12.05 13.46
CA LEU A 93 -7.63 10.65 13.11
C LEU A 93 -7.77 10.48 11.61
N LEU A 94 -6.73 9.94 10.97
CA LEU A 94 -6.66 9.72 9.54
C LEU A 94 -6.71 8.22 9.25
N LEU A 95 -7.37 7.87 8.14
CA LEU A 95 -7.29 6.56 7.52
C LEU A 95 -6.69 6.73 6.13
N ILE A 96 -5.59 6.02 5.86
CA ILE A 96 -4.77 6.17 4.65
C ILE A 96 -4.68 4.81 3.99
N ALA A 97 -4.86 4.78 2.66
CA ALA A 97 -4.77 3.56 1.87
C ALA A 97 -3.91 3.75 0.62
N ASP A 98 -3.27 2.67 0.18
CA ASP A 98 -2.72 2.56 -1.17
C ASP A 98 -3.76 2.03 -2.17
N GLY A 99 -3.38 1.89 -3.44
CA GLY A 99 -4.32 1.58 -4.52
C GLY A 99 -5.14 0.31 -4.27
N ASP A 100 -4.50 -0.76 -3.80
CA ASP A 100 -5.19 -2.00 -3.44
C ASP A 100 -5.87 -1.90 -2.06
N GLY A 101 -5.33 -1.05 -1.16
CA GLY A 101 -5.89 -0.70 0.13
C GLY A 101 -7.22 0.03 0.08
N GLU A 102 -7.53 0.78 -0.99
CA GLU A 102 -8.80 1.48 -1.13
C GLU A 102 -10.00 0.54 -1.10
N GLU A 103 -9.90 -0.60 -1.78
CA GLU A 103 -10.96 -1.61 -1.78
C GLU A 103 -11.10 -2.27 -0.40
N THR A 104 -9.97 -2.49 0.28
CA THR A 104 -9.95 -2.96 1.67
C THR A 104 -10.64 -1.93 2.60
N MET A 105 -10.37 -0.64 2.41
CA MET A 105 -11.00 0.44 3.16
C MET A 105 -12.52 0.43 2.97
N ARG A 106 -13.02 0.25 1.73
CA ARG A 106 -14.46 0.15 1.45
C ARG A 106 -15.10 -1.03 2.19
N GLN A 107 -14.47 -2.20 2.15
CA GLN A 107 -14.98 -3.40 2.84
C GLN A 107 -14.99 -3.25 4.37
N LEU A 108 -14.05 -2.50 4.95
CA LEU A 108 -13.98 -2.26 6.39
C LEU A 108 -14.99 -1.20 6.88
N ILE A 109 -15.35 -0.25 6.02
CA ILE A 109 -16.28 0.85 6.35
C ILE A 109 -17.73 0.45 6.06
N ASP A 110 -17.97 -0.35 5.01
CA ASP A 110 -19.29 -0.81 4.59
C ASP A 110 -19.30 -2.36 4.37
N PRO A 111 -19.36 -3.15 5.46
CA PRO A 111 -19.27 -4.61 5.38
C PRO A 111 -20.49 -5.29 4.72
N ASP A 112 -21.60 -4.57 4.52
CA ASP A 112 -22.87 -5.11 3.99
C ASP A 112 -22.93 -5.14 2.45
N GLN A 113 -21.93 -4.62 1.73
CA GLN A 113 -21.84 -4.66 0.26
C GLN A 113 -21.24 -5.98 -0.28
N THR A 114 -21.03 -6.98 0.58
CA THR A 114 -20.42 -8.28 0.22
C THR A 114 -21.45 -9.25 -0.39
N GLU A 115 -22.25 -8.82 -1.36
CA GLU A 115 -23.05 -9.72 -2.20
C GLU A 115 -23.08 -9.19 -3.65
N LEU A 116 -22.17 -9.70 -4.49
CA LEU A 116 -22.33 -9.85 -5.94
C LEU A 116 -21.64 -11.13 -6.41
#